data_AF-A0A820RBR6-F1
#
_entry.id   AF-A0A820RBR6-F1
#
_cell.length_a   1.000
_cell.length_b   1.000
_cell.length_c   1.000
_cell.angle_alpha   90.00
_cell.angle_beta   90.00
_cell.angle_gamma   90.00
#
_symmetry.space_group_name_H-M   'P 1'
#
loop_
_entity.id
_entity.type
_entity.pdbx_description
1 polymer ?
#
loop_
_entity_poly.entity_id
_entity_poly.type
_entity_poly.pdbx_seq_one_letter_code
_entity_poly.pdbx_strand_id
1 'polypeptide(L)'
;LMITINRFCSIIYTAKPFFKTKKFIAICIATQWIGGFLVAIPFPIFIKPYCNLPFWMMVYVLIVVEIVPPIVTLILNLLIFKHVHNSSRRVQPNDDITHHNATSATIANAIKELRKASRRDLSLLKHTLVM
;
A
#
# COMPACT_ATOMS: atom_id res chain seq x y z
N LEU A 1 -5.63 -6.20 6.33
CA LEU A 1 -5.07 -5.07 7.10
C LEU A 1 -3.54 -5.02 7.10
N MET A 2 -2.83 -5.99 7.71
CA MET A 2 -1.35 -5.90 7.88
C MET A 2 -0.58 -5.89 6.56
N ILE A 3 -1.04 -6.61 5.54
CA ILE A 3 -0.47 -6.56 4.18
C ILE A 3 -0.55 -5.13 3.62
N THR A 4 -1.71 -4.47 3.80
CA THR A 4 -1.94 -3.09 3.35
C THR A 4 -1.06 -2.11 4.12
N ILE A 5 -0.90 -2.29 5.43
CA ILE A 5 0.00 -1.48 6.27
C ILE A 5 1.46 -1.65 5.81
N ASN A 6 1.91 -2.89 5.60
CA ASN A 6 3.25 -3.16 5.10
C ASN A 6 3.50 -2.48 3.75
N ARG A 7 2.54 -2.60 2.83
CA ARG A 7 2.58 -1.93 1.52
C ARG A 7 2.59 -0.40 1.66
N PHE A 8 1.75 0.16 2.52
CA PHE A 8 1.69 1.59 2.82
C PHE A 8 3.04 2.11 3.33
N CYS A 9 3.63 1.44 4.33
CA CYS A 9 4.92 1.82 4.89
C CYS A 9 6.03 1.72 3.85
N SER A 10 6.05 0.67 3.03
CA SER A 10 7.06 0.51 1.98
C SER A 10 6.94 1.55 0.86
N ILE A 11 5.72 2.02 0.54
CA ILE A 11 5.50 2.99 -0.55
C ILE A 11 5.75 4.42 -0.07
N ILE A 12 5.37 4.78 1.15
CA ILE A 12 5.51 6.16 1.65
C ILE A 12 6.91 6.43 2.19
N TYR A 13 7.53 5.44 2.85
CA TYR A 13 8.86 5.58 3.44
C TYR A 13 9.93 4.87 2.59
N THR A 14 9.97 5.19 1.30
CA THR A 14 10.93 4.61 0.34
C THR A 14 12.40 4.77 0.76
N ALA A 15 12.72 5.88 1.45
CA ALA A 15 14.07 6.21 1.92
C ALA A 15 14.52 5.38 3.13
N LYS A 16 13.62 4.67 3.82
CA LYS A 16 13.97 3.85 5.00
C LYS A 16 14.01 2.37 4.62
N PRO A 17 15.20 1.74 4.51
CA PRO A 17 15.32 0.34 4.10
C PRO A 17 14.69 -0.62 5.11
N PHE A 18 14.54 -0.19 6.37
CA PHE A 18 13.93 -0.96 7.45
C PHE A 18 12.57 -1.56 7.07
N PHE A 19 11.69 -0.79 6.41
CA PHE A 19 10.34 -1.22 6.06
C PHE A 19 10.29 -2.28 4.94
N LYS A 20 11.42 -2.54 4.26
CA LYS A 20 11.54 -3.59 3.24
C LYS A 20 12.20 -4.86 3.79
N THR A 21 12.66 -4.84 5.04
CA THR A 21 13.37 -5.99 5.63
C THR A 21 12.42 -7.09 6.07
N LYS A 22 12.90 -8.35 6.04
CA LYS A 22 12.20 -9.51 6.61
C LYS A 22 11.85 -9.33 8.09
N LYS A 23 12.64 -8.53 8.83
CA LYS A 23 12.41 -8.20 10.24
C LYS A 23 11.10 -7.43 10.43
N PHE A 24 10.82 -6.46 9.56
CA PHE A 24 9.57 -5.70 9.62
C PHE A 24 8.34 -6.58 9.31
N ILE A 25 8.46 -7.49 8.34
CA ILE A 25 7.41 -8.48 8.04
C ILE A 25 7.14 -9.37 9.27
N ALA A 26 8.19 -9.81 9.96
CA ALA A 26 8.04 -10.61 11.19
C ALA A 26 7.33 -9.81 12.30
N ILE A 27 7.64 -8.53 12.45
CA ILE A 27 6.93 -7.63 13.37
C ILE A 27 5.45 -7.52 13.00
N CYS A 28 5.11 -7.35 11.71
CA CYS A 28 3.72 -7.31 11.26
C CYS A 28 2.95 -8.61 11.54
N ILE A 29 3.60 -9.76 11.40
CA ILE A 29 3.00 -11.05 11.74
C ILE A 29 2.76 -11.14 13.25
N ALA A 30 3.77 -10.81 14.06
CA ALA A 30 3.67 -10.83 15.52
C ALA A 30 2.55 -9.90 16.02
N THR A 31 2.45 -8.68 15.50
CA THR A 31 1.38 -7.74 15.88
C THR A 31 0.00 -8.22 15.44
N GLN A 32 -0.12 -8.94 14.31
CA GLN A 32 -1.39 -9.54 13.91
C GLN A 32 -1.86 -10.59 14.92
N TRP A 33 -0.97 -11.46 15.38
CA TRP A 33 -1.29 -12.47 16.38
C TRP A 33 -1.67 -11.83 17.71
N ILE A 34 -0.89 -10.85 18.18
CA ILE A 34 -1.17 -10.13 19.43
C ILE A 34 -2.55 -9.45 19.36
N GLY A 35 -2.85 -8.76 18.25
CA GLY A 35 -4.15 -8.14 18.05
C GLY A 35 -5.30 -9.15 18.02
N GLY A 36 -5.11 -10.30 17.35
CA GLY A 36 -6.09 -11.39 17.33
C GLY A 36 -6.36 -11.94 18.73
N PHE A 37 -5.32 -12.16 19.53
CA PHE A 37 -5.47 -12.57 20.93
C PHE A 37 -6.23 -11.53 21.75
N LEU A 38 -5.90 -10.24 21.60
CA LEU A 38 -6.53 -9.16 22.34
C LEU A 38 -8.04 -9.06 22.07
N VAL A 39 -8.43 -9.22 20.81
CA VAL A 39 -9.85 -9.27 20.39
C VAL A 39 -10.55 -10.52 20.91
N ALA A 40 -9.81 -11.62 21.11
CA ALA A 40 -10.35 -12.89 21.61
C ALA A 40 -10.49 -12.96 23.15
N ILE A 41 -9.79 -12.12 23.92
CA ILE A 41 -9.85 -12.08 25.40
C ILE A 41 -11.28 -12.07 25.99
N PRO A 42 -12.25 -11.31 25.44
CA PRO A 42 -13.57 -11.24 26.05
C PRO A 42 -14.33 -12.57 25.94
N PHE A 43 -14.10 -13.36 24.90
CA PHE A 43 -14.87 -14.58 24.66
C PHE A 43 -14.83 -15.60 25.82
N PRO A 44 -13.68 -16.04 26.35
CA PRO A 44 -13.64 -17.01 27.45
C PRO A 44 -14.20 -16.45 28.77
N ILE A 45 -14.26 -15.12 28.95
CA ILE A 45 -14.79 -14.48 30.15
C ILE A 45 -16.33 -14.45 30.13
N PHE A 46 -16.91 -14.25 28.94
CA PHE A 46 -18.35 -14.05 28.77
C PHE A 46 -19.10 -15.30 28.26
N ILE A 47 -18.38 -16.31 27.75
CA ILE A 47 -18.93 -17.65 27.51
C ILE A 47 -19.10 -18.32 28.87
N LYS A 48 -20.24 -18.07 29.51
CA LYS A 48 -20.73 -18.86 30.65
C LYS A 48 -21.08 -20.29 30.18
N PRO A 49 -21.20 -21.28 31.09
CA PRO A 49 -21.53 -22.67 30.74
C PRO A 49 -22.90 -22.86 30.04
N TYR A 50 -23.74 -21.83 30.03
CA TYR A 50 -24.98 -21.76 29.27
C TYR A 50 -24.67 -21.00 27.98
N CYS A 51 -24.62 -21.67 26.83
CA CYS A 51 -24.19 -21.20 25.50
C CYS A 51 -24.89 -19.95 24.91
N ASN A 52 -25.19 -18.92 25.69
CA ASN A 52 -25.77 -17.67 25.24
C ASN A 52 -24.69 -16.58 25.22
N LEU A 53 -24.26 -16.22 24.02
CA LEU A 53 -23.44 -15.05 23.80
C LEU A 53 -24.32 -13.79 23.98
N PRO A 54 -23.95 -12.82 24.84
CA PRO A 54 -24.74 -11.60 24.96
C PRO A 54 -24.77 -10.84 23.63
N PHE A 55 -25.91 -10.23 23.29
CA PHE A 55 -26.09 -9.49 22.03
C PHE A 55 -24.99 -8.45 21.79
N TRP A 56 -24.54 -7.76 22.85
CA TRP A 56 -23.47 -6.77 22.76
C TRP A 56 -22.13 -7.37 22.28
N MET A 57 -21.85 -8.63 22.58
CA MET A 57 -20.67 -9.32 22.02
C MET A 57 -20.80 -9.57 20.52
N MET A 58 -21.99 -9.90 20.02
CA MET A 58 -22.19 -10.02 18.57
C MET A 58 -21.94 -8.68 17.87
N VAL A 59 -22.48 -7.58 18.43
CA VAL A 59 -22.27 -6.22 17.88
C VAL A 59 -20.78 -5.85 17.93
N TYR A 60 -20.09 -6.14 19.03
CA TYR A 60 -18.66 -5.91 19.17
C TYR A 60 -17.85 -6.63 18.07
N VAL A 61 -18.11 -7.92 17.85
CA VAL A 61 -17.41 -8.71 16.83
C VAL A 61 -17.66 -8.17 15.44
N LEU A 62 -18.92 -7.86 15.12
CA LEU A 62 -19.29 -7.31 13.82
C LEU A 62 -18.56 -5.98 13.55
N ILE A 63 -18.47 -5.09 14.53
CA ILE A 63 -17.77 -3.83 14.36
C ILE A 63 -16.25 -4.05 14.21
N VAL A 64 -15.63 -4.78 15.14
CA VAL A 64 -14.17 -4.88 15.25
C VAL A 64 -13.55 -5.81 14.21
N VAL A 65 -14.23 -6.89 13.86
CA VAL A 65 -13.73 -7.92 12.94
C VAL A 65 -14.19 -7.67 11.50
N GLU A 66 -15.44 -7.24 11.30
CA GLU A 66 -15.99 -7.07 9.93
C GLU A 66 -15.92 -5.63 9.43
N ILE A 67 -16.28 -4.62 10.25
CA ILE A 67 -16.39 -3.23 9.77
C ILE A 67 -15.04 -2.50 9.80
N VAL A 68 -14.30 -2.60 10.89
CA VAL A 68 -13.06 -1.81 11.07
C VAL A 68 -11.96 -2.20 10.06
N PRO A 69 -11.63 -3.48 9.81
CA PRO A 69 -10.54 -3.85 8.91
C PRO A 69 -10.69 -3.37 7.45
N PRO A 70 -11.87 -3.44 6.80
CA PRO A 70 -12.03 -2.92 5.45
C PRO A 70 -12.00 -1.40 5.42
N ILE A 71 -12.55 -0.69 6.42
CA ILE A 71 -12.47 0.78 6.48
C ILE A 71 -11.01 1.23 6.55
N VAL A 72 -10.21 0.64 7.46
CA VAL A 72 -8.79 1.01 7.58
C VAL A 72 -8.03 0.63 6.30
N THR A 73 -8.34 -0.52 5.71
CA THR A 73 -7.74 -0.94 4.43
C THR A 73 -8.06 0.03 3.30
N LEU A 74 -9.31 0.51 3.21
CA LEU A 74 -9.76 1.50 2.24
C LEU A 74 -9.02 2.81 2.41
N ILE A 75 -8.94 3.34 3.64
CA ILE A 75 -8.23 4.58 3.95
C ILE A 75 -6.75 4.47 3.56
N LEU A 76 -6.08 3.39 3.95
CA LEU A 76 -4.66 3.18 3.60
C LEU A 76 -4.46 3.10 2.09
N ASN A 77 -5.35 2.43 1.37
CA ASN A 77 -5.29 2.35 -0.09
C ASN A 77 -5.51 3.72 -0.75
N LEU A 78 -6.43 4.54 -0.25
CA LEU A 78 -6.64 5.92 -0.74
C LEU A 78 -5.40 6.79 -0.50
N LEU A 79 -4.74 6.64 0.65
CA LEU A 79 -3.51 7.36 0.95
C LEU A 79 -2.35 6.91 0.05
N ILE A 80 -2.21 5.60 -0.20
CA ILE A 80 -1.25 5.07 -1.19
C ILE A 80 -1.54 5.67 -2.56
N PHE A 81 -2.81 5.65 -2.99
CA PHE A 81 -3.20 6.18 -4.29
C PHE A 81 -2.84 7.66 -4.42
N LYS A 82 -3.19 8.49 -3.42
CA LYS A 82 -2.85 9.91 -3.39
C LYS A 82 -1.33 10.13 -3.44
N HIS A 83 -0.57 9.35 -2.69
CA HIS A 83 0.89 9.45 -2.67
C HIS A 83 1.52 9.09 -4.02
N VAL A 84 1.09 7.99 -4.63
CA VAL A 84 1.57 7.54 -5.95
C VAL A 84 1.16 8.54 -7.03
N HIS A 85 -0.08 9.03 -7.03
CA HIS A 85 -0.55 10.02 -8.00
C HIS A 85 0.27 11.32 -7.92
N ASN A 86 0.52 11.82 -6.71
CA ASN A 86 1.36 13.00 -6.51
C ASN A 86 2.82 12.77 -6.94
N SER A 87 3.33 11.55 -6.77
CA SER A 87 4.69 11.19 -7.19
C SER A 87 4.79 11.09 -8.71
N SER A 88 3.80 10.50 -9.38
CA SER A 88 3.75 10.42 -10.85
C SER A 88 3.68 11.79 -11.50
N ARG A 89 2.93 12.74 -10.90
CA ARG A 89 2.85 14.13 -11.41
C ARG A 89 4.19 14.87 -11.34
N ARG A 90 5.10 14.50 -10.43
CA ARG A 90 6.45 15.09 -10.34
C ARG A 90 7.41 14.56 -11.41
N VAL A 91 7.12 13.39 -11.99
CA VAL A 91 7.96 12.73 -12.99
C VAL A 91 7.48 13.01 -14.41
N GLN A 92 6.29 13.62 -14.59
CA GLN A 92 5.98 14.26 -15.86
C GLN A 92 6.97 15.40 -16.07
N PRO A 93 7.79 15.37 -17.13
CA PRO A 93 8.58 16.52 -17.49
C PRO A 93 7.58 17.66 -17.73
N ASN A 94 7.85 18.81 -17.14
CA ASN A 94 7.18 20.04 -17.52
C ASN A 94 7.33 20.16 -19.05
N ASP A 95 6.25 19.99 -19.79
CA ASP A 95 6.11 20.47 -21.17
C ASP A 95 5.93 22.01 -21.19
N ASP A 96 6.24 22.70 -20.10
CA ASP A 96 6.16 24.14 -19.97
C ASP A 96 7.49 24.72 -19.49
N ILE A 97 7.95 25.71 -20.23
CA ILE A 97 9.20 26.49 -20.07
C ILE A 97 10.41 25.89 -20.81
N THR A 98 10.27 25.69 -22.12
CA THR A 98 11.26 26.27 -23.07
C THR A 98 10.62 26.64 -24.41
N HIS A 99 9.42 27.22 -24.39
CA HIS A 99 9.03 28.19 -25.40
C HIS A 99 9.76 29.50 -25.08
N HIS A 100 11.03 29.58 -25.49
CA HIS A 100 11.83 30.77 -25.78
C HIS A 100 13.31 30.33 -25.77
N ASN A 101 13.82 29.97 -26.96
CA ASN A 101 15.24 29.98 -27.32
C ASN A 101 16.12 28.78 -26.86
N ALA A 102 15.78 27.53 -27.21
CA ALA A 102 16.79 26.45 -27.28
C ALA A 102 16.39 25.28 -28.21
N THR A 103 16.90 25.32 -29.46
CA THR A 103 17.29 24.20 -30.34
C THR A 103 16.48 22.88 -30.33
N SER A 104 15.66 22.71 -31.38
CA SER A 104 14.89 21.48 -31.73
C SER A 104 15.66 20.16 -31.74
N ALA A 105 17.00 20.16 -31.77
CA ALA A 105 17.83 18.96 -31.75
C ALA A 105 17.87 18.28 -30.37
N THR A 106 17.78 19.05 -29.28
CA THR A 106 17.89 18.53 -27.90
C THR A 106 16.59 17.85 -27.46
N ILE A 107 15.44 18.40 -27.89
CA ILE A 107 14.10 17.87 -27.63
C ILE A 107 13.90 16.53 -28.36
N ALA A 108 14.32 16.42 -29.62
CA ALA A 108 14.24 15.17 -30.37
C ALA A 108 15.03 14.02 -29.74
N ASN A 109 16.20 14.32 -29.17
CA ASN A 109 17.04 13.33 -28.48
C ASN A 109 16.46 12.94 -27.11
N ALA A 110 15.90 13.89 -26.35
CA ALA A 110 15.24 13.59 -25.08
C ALA A 110 13.98 12.72 -25.25
N ILE A 111 13.17 13.03 -26.27
CA ILE A 111 11.98 12.21 -26.64
C ILE A 111 12.40 10.81 -27.09
N LYS A 112 13.51 10.70 -27.84
CA LYS A 112 14.04 9.40 -28.29
C LYS A 112 14.51 8.55 -27.11
N GLU A 113 15.20 9.14 -26.14
CA GLU A 113 15.65 8.44 -24.93
C GLU A 113 14.49 8.07 -24.00
N LEU A 114 13.49 8.94 -23.83
CA LEU A 114 12.25 8.62 -23.09
C LEU A 114 11.47 7.47 -23.74
N ARG A 115 11.31 7.49 -25.06
CA ARG A 115 10.65 6.42 -25.82
C ARG A 115 11.44 5.10 -25.76
N LYS A 116 12.76 5.17 -25.71
CA LYS A 116 13.66 4.01 -25.58
C LYS A 116 13.66 3.44 -24.16
N ALA A 117 13.53 4.25 -23.13
CA ALA A 117 13.33 3.80 -21.75
C ALA A 117 11.97 3.11 -21.59
N SER A 118 10.88 3.74 -22.06
CA SER A 118 9.53 3.19 -22.01
C SER A 118 9.39 1.84 -22.75
N ARG A 119 10.06 1.66 -23.90
CA ARG A 119 10.07 0.37 -24.60
C ARG A 119 10.79 -0.74 -23.83
N ARG A 120 11.87 -0.41 -23.11
CA ARG A 120 12.60 -1.37 -22.27
C ARG A 120 11.76 -1.81 -21.07
N ASP A 121 11.06 -0.89 -20.44
CA ASP A 121 10.18 -1.20 -19.30
C ASP A 121 8.99 -2.06 -19.73
N LEU A 122 8.42 -1.79 -20.92
CA LEU A 122 7.35 -2.62 -21.49
C LEU A 122 7.84 -4.01 -21.89
N SER A 123 9.07 -4.16 -22.41
CA SER A 123 9.62 -5.48 -22.73
C SER A 123 9.90 -6.28 -21.47
N LEU A 124 10.44 -5.64 -20.43
CA LEU A 124 10.65 -6.28 -19.12
C LEU A 124 9.31 -6.71 -18.51
N LEU A 125 8.28 -5.86 -18.54
CA LEU A 125 6.94 -6.21 -18.06
C LEU A 125 6.32 -7.39 -18.83
N LYS A 126 6.53 -7.46 -20.16
CA LYS A 126 6.11 -8.61 -20.97
C LYS A 126 6.84 -9.89 -20.57
N HIS A 127 8.15 -9.83 -20.31
CA HIS A 127 8.89 -11.00 -19.86
C HIS A 127 8.48 -11.47 -18.46
N THR A 128 8.05 -10.57 -17.56
CA THR A 128 7.56 -10.95 -16.23
C THR A 128 6.13 -11.50 -16.23
N LEU A 129 5.33 -11.24 -17.28
CA LEU A 129 3.95 -11.73 -17.40
C LEU A 129 3.81 -13.01 -18.24
N VAL A 130 4.81 -13.36 -19.05
CA VAL A 130 4.81 -14.52 -19.96
C VAL A 130 5.72 -15.65 -19.44
N MET A 131 6.19 -15.54 -18.20
CA MET A 131 6.81 -16.64 -17.45
C MET A 131 5.86 -17.12 -16.36
#